data_AF-A0AAD4HLM6-F1
#
_entry.id   AF-A0AAD4HLM6-F1
#
_cell.length_a   1.000
_cell.length_b   1.000
_cell.length_c   1.000
_cell.angle_alpha   90.00
_cell.angle_beta   90.00
_cell.angle_gamma   90.00
#
_symmetry.space_group_name_H-M   'P 1'
#
loop_
_entity.id
_entity.type
_entity.pdbx_description
1 polymer ?
#
loop_
_entity_poly.entity_id
_entity_poly.type
_entity_poly.pdbx_seq_one_letter_code
_entity_poly.pdbx_strand_id
1 'polypeptide(L)'
;MAPLLDNPNDAILPDFRIADHATARARLIANAIEEERDHQQAITDKQEAARKEEQKKNKSKFIPVGNSKVPSIPVVIPSHYAVRKLKAGEYCELYYFTNKGLKDAKKSLLSTESPGLMLTTNTDGLQTWINADEMRDPKAVITKDKNLSWEHFNEATPCMITAMKQHEWPEDRINMHIQFWTALQNHRWRHTFNTLKQRALLLYQSQQRRLWHFTAGGPFGWSIAELNQDLIMEAGEEIFNEDRDLALAALKQVHSL
;
A
#
# COMPACT_ATOMS: atom_id res chain seq x y z
N MET A 1 88.59 -47.31 45.10
CA MET A 1 87.26 -47.03 44.52
C MET A 1 86.87 -45.63 44.96
N ALA A 2 86.68 -44.72 44.01
CA ALA A 2 86.44 -43.30 44.28
C ALA A 2 85.03 -43.08 44.90
N PRO A 3 84.86 -42.11 45.80
CA PRO A 3 83.54 -41.71 46.27
C PRO A 3 82.80 -40.97 45.13
N LEU A 4 81.56 -41.38 44.85
CA LEU A 4 80.67 -40.62 43.97
C LEU A 4 80.51 -39.21 44.55
N LEU A 5 80.75 -38.20 43.71
CA LEU A 5 80.48 -36.80 43.99
C LEU A 5 78.98 -36.62 44.30
N ASP A 6 78.67 -36.11 45.48
CA ASP A 6 77.34 -35.56 45.78
C ASP A 6 77.05 -34.44 44.78
N ASN A 7 76.01 -34.64 43.98
CA ASN A 7 75.49 -33.63 43.05
C ASN A 7 74.82 -32.51 43.88
N PRO A 8 75.33 -31.27 43.87
CA PRO A 8 74.75 -30.18 44.67
C PRO A 8 73.33 -29.78 44.24
N ASN A 9 72.81 -30.33 43.13
CA ASN A 9 71.43 -30.14 42.69
C ASN A 9 70.43 -31.18 43.25
N ASP A 10 70.87 -32.25 43.92
CA ASP A 10 69.95 -33.25 44.49
C ASP A 10 69.29 -32.78 45.81
N ALA A 11 69.74 -31.65 46.37
CA ALA A 11 69.23 -31.07 47.61
C ALA A 11 68.15 -29.98 47.42
N ILE A 12 67.84 -29.59 46.18
CA ILE A 12 66.77 -28.61 45.91
C ILE A 12 65.54 -29.38 45.43
N LEU A 13 64.87 -30.05 46.37
CA LEU A 13 63.44 -30.30 46.21
C LEU A 13 62.79 -28.92 46.13
N PRO A 14 62.06 -28.58 45.05
CA PRO A 14 61.33 -27.33 45.06
C PRO A 14 60.37 -27.40 46.26
N ASP A 15 60.44 -26.42 47.16
CA ASP A 15 59.53 -26.29 48.31
C ASP A 15 58.13 -25.98 47.76
N PHE A 16 57.48 -27.00 47.21
CA PHE A 16 56.09 -26.98 46.84
C PHE A 16 55.29 -27.12 48.13
N ARG A 17 55.20 -26.03 48.89
CA ARG A 17 54.22 -25.93 49.98
C ARG A 17 52.86 -26.23 49.36
N ILE A 18 52.26 -27.34 49.78
CA ILE A 18 50.98 -27.87 49.27
C ILE A 18 49.88 -26.78 49.27
N ALA A 19 49.98 -25.82 50.21
CA ALA A 19 49.11 -24.66 50.30
C ALA A 19 49.24 -23.66 49.12
N ASP A 20 50.45 -23.40 48.61
CA ASP A 20 50.68 -22.43 47.53
C ASP A 20 50.18 -22.98 46.17
N HIS A 21 50.37 -24.28 45.94
CA HIS A 21 49.84 -24.96 44.76
C HIS A 21 48.31 -25.11 44.80
N ALA A 22 47.72 -25.37 45.98
CA ALA A 22 46.27 -25.37 46.15
C ALA A 22 45.66 -23.99 45.88
N THR A 23 46.32 -22.92 46.33
CA THR A 23 45.91 -21.54 46.10
C THR A 23 46.01 -21.16 44.61
N ALA A 24 47.08 -21.58 43.93
CA ALA A 24 47.25 -21.36 42.49
C ALA A 24 46.18 -22.11 41.66
N ARG A 25 45.87 -23.36 42.01
CA ARG A 25 44.78 -24.13 41.37
C ARG A 25 43.40 -23.52 41.60
N ALA A 26 43.11 -23.07 42.82
CA ALA A 26 41.85 -22.40 43.14
C ALA A 26 41.66 -21.11 42.32
N ARG A 27 42.72 -20.33 42.12
CA ARG A 27 42.70 -19.14 41.25
C ARG A 27 42.48 -19.49 39.78
N LEU A 28 43.14 -20.53 39.27
CA LEU A 28 42.93 -20.98 37.89
C LEU A 28 41.49 -21.45 37.64
N ILE A 29 40.91 -22.18 38.60
CA ILE A 29 39.50 -22.61 38.54
C ILE A 29 38.55 -21.41 38.62
N ALA A 30 38.82 -20.46 39.52
CA ALA A 30 38.01 -19.25 39.64
C ALA A 30 38.03 -18.42 38.34
N ASN A 31 39.20 -18.22 37.75
CA ASN A 31 39.36 -17.50 36.48
C ASN A 31 38.64 -18.23 35.33
N ALA A 32 38.74 -19.55 35.24
CA ALA A 32 38.05 -20.33 34.21
C ALA A 32 36.51 -20.24 34.33
N ILE A 33 35.98 -20.20 35.56
CA ILE A 33 34.54 -20.00 35.81
C ILE A 33 34.10 -18.59 35.42
N GLU A 34 34.93 -17.59 35.66
CA GLU A 34 34.67 -16.19 35.31
C GLU A 34 34.71 -16.00 33.78
N GLU A 35 35.72 -16.55 33.11
CA GLU A 35 35.82 -16.55 31.64
C GLU A 35 34.62 -17.25 30.96
N GLU A 36 34.15 -18.38 31.51
CA GLU A 36 32.97 -19.06 30.97
C GLU A 36 31.69 -18.24 31.19
N ARG A 37 31.56 -17.56 32.33
CA ARG A 37 30.45 -16.63 32.59
C ARG A 37 30.46 -15.45 31.62
N ASP A 38 31.62 -14.85 31.40
CA ASP A 38 31.78 -13.73 30.48
C ASP A 38 31.52 -14.14 29.04
N HIS A 39 31.98 -15.34 28.65
CA HIS A 39 31.69 -15.92 27.35
C HIS A 39 30.17 -16.17 27.16
N GLN A 40 29.51 -16.74 28.17
CA GLN A 40 28.07 -17.00 28.14
C GLN A 40 27.24 -15.71 28.12
N GLN A 41 27.67 -14.70 28.87
CA GLN A 41 27.06 -13.37 28.86
C GLN A 41 27.24 -12.70 27.49
N ALA A 42 28.44 -12.75 26.93
CA ALA A 42 28.73 -12.20 25.60
C ALA A 42 27.91 -12.88 24.49
N ILE A 43 27.65 -14.19 24.58
CA ILE A 43 26.75 -14.90 23.66
C ILE A 43 25.32 -14.39 23.80
N THR A 44 24.84 -14.24 25.02
CA THR A 44 23.47 -13.78 25.31
C THR A 44 23.27 -12.34 24.83
N ASP A 45 24.23 -11.46 25.11
CA ASP A 45 24.21 -10.07 24.66
C ASP A 45 24.24 -9.97 23.13
N LYS A 46 25.07 -10.79 22.46
CA LYS A 46 25.08 -10.87 20.99
C LYS A 46 23.75 -11.35 20.42
N GLN A 47 23.13 -12.36 21.03
CA GLN A 47 21.82 -12.86 20.60
C GLN A 47 20.71 -11.83 20.81
N GLU A 48 20.72 -11.12 21.94
CA GLU A 48 19.74 -10.09 22.24
C GLU A 48 19.91 -8.87 21.32
N ALA A 49 21.15 -8.46 21.05
CA ALA A 49 21.46 -7.42 20.07
C ALA A 49 20.98 -7.81 18.67
N ALA A 50 21.24 -9.04 18.23
CA ALA A 50 20.77 -9.55 16.94
C ALA A 50 19.24 -9.56 16.85
N ARG A 51 18.55 -9.98 17.93
CA ARG A 51 17.07 -9.96 18.00
C ARG A 51 16.52 -8.54 17.95
N LYS A 52 17.11 -7.59 18.69
CA LYS A 52 16.73 -6.17 18.66
C LYS A 52 16.96 -5.57 17.28
N GLU A 53 18.05 -5.95 16.61
CA GLU A 53 18.34 -5.51 15.25
C GLU A 53 17.35 -6.10 14.24
N GLU A 54 17.00 -7.38 14.36
CA GLU A 54 15.96 -8.02 13.54
C GLU A 54 14.61 -7.35 13.74
N GLN A 55 14.24 -7.03 14.99
CA GLN A 55 13.00 -6.29 15.31
C GLN A 55 12.99 -4.89 14.73
N LYS A 56 14.14 -4.21 14.69
CA LYS A 56 14.27 -2.89 14.07
C LYS A 56 14.17 -2.96 12.55
N LYS A 57 14.76 -3.98 11.91
CA LYS A 57 14.74 -4.17 10.45
C LYS A 57 13.38 -4.66 9.95
N ASN A 58 12.75 -5.58 10.67
CA ASN A 58 11.52 -6.27 10.26
C ASN A 58 10.34 -5.88 11.15
N LYS A 59 10.13 -4.58 11.39
CA LYS A 59 9.09 -4.09 12.33
C LYS A 59 7.74 -4.76 12.12
N SER A 60 7.30 -4.89 10.86
CA SER A 60 6.02 -5.52 10.49
C SER A 60 5.88 -6.97 10.94
N LYS A 61 6.96 -7.76 10.93
CA LYS A 61 7.00 -9.16 11.42
C LYS A 61 6.73 -9.26 12.93
N PHE A 62 7.05 -8.20 13.67
CA PHE A 62 6.99 -8.18 15.13
C PHE A 62 5.88 -7.29 15.70
N ILE A 63 5.03 -6.69 14.86
CA ILE A 63 3.83 -6.00 15.34
C ILE A 63 2.90 -7.06 15.95
N PRO A 64 2.48 -6.91 17.23
CA PRO A 64 1.54 -7.83 17.84
C PRO A 64 0.23 -7.86 17.04
N VAL A 65 -0.18 -9.05 16.60
CA VAL A 65 -1.47 -9.25 15.95
C VAL A 65 -2.53 -9.41 17.05
N GLY A 66 -3.54 -8.53 17.06
CA GLY A 66 -4.65 -8.64 18.00
C GLY A 66 -5.48 -9.89 17.77
N ASN A 67 -6.14 -10.40 18.82
CA ASN A 67 -7.07 -11.54 18.78
C ASN A 67 -8.42 -11.21 18.10
N SER A 68 -8.36 -10.49 16.98
CA SER A 68 -9.53 -10.16 16.18
C SER A 68 -9.95 -11.37 15.35
N LYS A 69 -11.26 -11.63 15.27
CA LYS A 69 -11.80 -12.66 14.38
C LYS A 69 -11.43 -12.32 12.94
N VAL A 70 -11.15 -13.34 12.14
CA VAL A 70 -11.02 -13.19 10.68
C VAL A 70 -12.29 -12.52 10.16
N PRO A 71 -12.18 -11.46 9.33
CA PRO A 71 -13.35 -10.83 8.74
C PRO A 71 -14.25 -11.84 8.02
N SER A 72 -15.55 -11.80 8.29
CA SER A 72 -16.53 -12.65 7.60
C SER A 72 -16.77 -12.24 6.14
N ILE A 73 -16.25 -11.08 5.74
CA ILE A 73 -16.34 -10.52 4.39
C ILE A 73 -14.92 -10.49 3.82
N PRO A 74 -14.70 -10.88 2.55
CA PRO A 74 -13.38 -10.80 1.93
C PRO A 74 -12.77 -9.40 2.06
N VAL A 75 -11.51 -9.33 2.48
CA VAL A 75 -10.76 -8.07 2.51
C VAL A 75 -10.57 -7.60 1.07
N VAL A 76 -11.22 -6.50 0.73
CA VAL A 76 -11.08 -5.85 -0.57
C VAL A 76 -9.88 -4.93 -0.51
N ILE A 77 -8.81 -5.27 -1.23
CA ILE A 77 -7.58 -4.48 -1.30
C ILE A 77 -7.49 -3.86 -2.69
N PRO A 78 -7.65 -2.53 -2.84
CA PRO A 78 -7.40 -1.83 -4.09
C PRO A 78 -5.92 -1.96 -4.52
N SER A 79 -5.62 -1.65 -5.79
CA SER A 79 -4.24 -1.66 -6.26
C SER A 79 -3.36 -0.65 -5.50
N HIS A 80 -2.06 -0.93 -5.41
CA HIS A 80 -1.09 0.01 -4.82
C HIS A 80 -1.14 1.38 -5.49
N TYR A 81 -1.27 1.43 -6.82
CA TYR A 81 -1.55 2.67 -7.56
C TYR A 81 -2.78 3.43 -7.03
N ALA A 82 -3.92 2.76 -6.86
CA ALA A 82 -5.15 3.41 -6.39
C ALA A 82 -5.03 3.89 -4.94
N VAL A 83 -4.38 3.11 -4.07
CA VAL A 83 -4.07 3.49 -2.69
C VAL A 83 -3.17 4.72 -2.65
N ARG A 84 -2.12 4.78 -3.48
CA ARG A 84 -1.22 5.94 -3.58
C ARG A 84 -1.99 7.20 -3.99
N LYS A 85 -2.82 7.11 -5.04
CA LYS A 85 -3.68 8.21 -5.49
C LYS A 85 -4.64 8.68 -4.41
N LEU A 86 -5.30 7.75 -3.71
CA LEU A 86 -6.20 8.05 -2.60
C LEU A 86 -5.48 8.77 -1.45
N LYS A 87 -4.30 8.30 -1.04
CA LYS A 87 -3.52 8.95 0.04
C LYS A 87 -3.07 10.37 -0.34
N ALA A 88 -2.76 10.59 -1.61
CA ALA A 88 -2.39 11.90 -2.13
C ALA A 88 -3.60 12.84 -2.34
N GLY A 89 -4.84 12.37 -2.17
CA GLY A 89 -6.04 13.15 -2.52
C GLY A 89 -6.22 13.35 -4.03
N GLU A 90 -5.45 12.65 -4.86
CA GLU A 90 -5.46 12.79 -6.31
C GLU A 90 -6.63 12.05 -6.95
N TYR A 91 -6.99 12.48 -8.17
CA TYR A 91 -8.00 11.78 -8.95
C TYR A 91 -7.57 10.33 -9.24
N CYS A 92 -8.47 9.40 -8.95
CA CYS A 92 -8.35 7.98 -9.26
C CYS A 92 -9.62 7.50 -9.97
N GLU A 93 -9.45 6.79 -11.09
CA GLU A 93 -10.56 6.18 -11.81
C GLU A 93 -11.33 5.19 -10.94
N LEU A 94 -12.67 5.20 -11.04
CA LEU A 94 -13.54 4.27 -10.33
C LEU A 94 -13.30 2.82 -10.74
N TYR A 95 -12.75 2.57 -11.93
CA TYR A 95 -12.39 1.24 -12.40
C TYR A 95 -11.61 0.43 -11.34
N TYR A 96 -10.67 1.05 -10.63
CA TYR A 96 -9.85 0.38 -9.62
C TYR A 96 -10.63 -0.13 -8.41
N PHE A 97 -11.86 0.36 -8.22
CA PHE A 97 -12.77 -0.02 -7.14
C PHE A 97 -13.91 -0.92 -7.63
N THR A 98 -13.99 -1.22 -8.93
CA THR A 98 -14.95 -2.21 -9.47
C THR A 98 -14.52 -3.64 -9.09
N ASN A 99 -15.44 -4.60 -9.12
CA ASN A 99 -15.10 -6.01 -8.86
C ASN A 99 -13.99 -6.51 -9.80
N LYS A 100 -13.99 -6.06 -11.05
CA LYS A 100 -12.95 -6.37 -12.03
C LYS A 100 -11.60 -5.78 -11.63
N GLY A 101 -11.55 -4.48 -11.35
CA GLY A 101 -10.32 -3.79 -10.93
C GLY A 101 -9.74 -4.37 -9.64
N LEU A 102 -10.58 -4.71 -8.67
CA LEU A 102 -10.19 -5.35 -7.40
C LEU A 102 -9.66 -6.77 -7.62
N LYS A 103 -10.26 -7.54 -8.52
CA LYS A 103 -9.76 -8.86 -8.90
C LYS A 103 -8.39 -8.78 -9.58
N ASP A 104 -8.19 -7.79 -10.45
CA ASP A 104 -6.90 -7.57 -11.11
C ASP A 104 -5.83 -7.12 -10.11
N ALA A 105 -6.18 -6.23 -9.17
CA ALA A 105 -5.31 -5.83 -8.08
C ALA A 105 -4.89 -7.02 -7.20
N LYS A 106 -5.84 -7.90 -6.85
CA LYS A 106 -5.56 -9.11 -6.07
C LYS A 106 -4.56 -10.04 -6.77
N LYS A 107 -4.64 -10.20 -8.09
CA LYS A 107 -3.65 -11.00 -8.84
C LYS A 107 -2.25 -10.39 -8.75
N SER A 108 -2.15 -9.08 -8.87
CA SER A 108 -0.87 -8.37 -8.74
C SER A 108 -0.28 -8.53 -7.34
N LEU A 109 -1.11 -8.44 -6.29
CA LEU A 109 -0.67 -8.58 -4.90
C LEU A 109 -0.18 -9.99 -4.57
N LEU A 110 -0.76 -11.01 -5.21
CA LEU A 110 -0.36 -12.41 -5.02
C LEU A 110 0.83 -12.81 -5.90
N SER A 111 1.35 -11.90 -6.73
CA SER A 111 2.54 -12.17 -7.53
C SER A 111 3.78 -12.19 -6.63
N THR A 112 4.63 -13.19 -6.82
CA THR A 112 5.93 -13.31 -6.12
C THR A 112 7.02 -12.47 -6.77
N GLU A 113 6.74 -11.83 -7.91
CA GLU A 113 7.69 -10.96 -8.61
C GLU A 113 7.87 -9.67 -7.80
N SER A 114 9.10 -9.42 -7.33
CA SER A 114 9.43 -8.16 -6.67
C SER A 114 9.29 -7.02 -7.67
N PRO A 115 8.41 -6.03 -7.45
CA PRO A 115 8.34 -4.88 -8.32
C PRO A 115 9.68 -4.12 -8.25
N GLY A 116 10.23 -3.78 -9.42
CA GLY A 116 11.39 -2.90 -9.49
C GLY A 116 11.04 -1.48 -9.03
N LEU A 117 12.05 -0.64 -8.82
CA LEU A 117 11.83 0.79 -8.57
C LEU A 117 11.70 1.53 -9.90
N MET A 118 10.76 2.47 -9.97
CA MET A 118 10.59 3.37 -11.09
C MET A 118 10.70 4.83 -10.64
N LEU A 119 11.29 5.64 -11.51
CA LEU A 119 11.44 7.07 -11.29
C LEU A 119 10.18 7.79 -11.78
N THR A 120 9.56 8.57 -10.89
CA THR A 120 8.39 9.38 -11.21
C THR A 120 8.65 10.85 -10.90
N THR A 121 8.07 11.76 -11.69
CA THR A 121 8.16 13.20 -11.46
C THR A 121 6.86 13.67 -10.81
N ASN A 122 6.96 14.28 -9.63
CA ASN A 122 5.81 14.89 -8.95
C ASN A 122 5.36 16.17 -9.65
N THR A 123 4.20 16.70 -9.24
CA THR A 123 3.66 17.98 -9.74
C THR A 123 4.64 19.14 -9.60
N ASP A 124 5.53 19.07 -8.63
CA ASP A 124 6.51 20.12 -8.30
C ASP A 124 7.83 19.96 -9.09
N GLY A 125 7.87 19.02 -10.03
CA GLY A 125 9.06 18.72 -10.84
C GLY A 125 10.11 17.86 -10.14
N LEU A 126 9.92 17.53 -8.86
CA LEU A 126 10.83 16.67 -8.10
C LEU A 126 10.70 15.20 -8.53
N GLN A 127 11.84 14.55 -8.75
CA GLN A 127 11.89 13.13 -9.06
C GLN A 127 11.91 12.28 -7.79
N THR A 128 11.05 11.27 -7.72
CA THR A 128 10.93 10.34 -6.59
C THR A 128 10.98 8.91 -7.11
N TRP A 129 11.64 8.03 -6.37
CA TRP A 129 11.60 6.60 -6.63
C TRP A 129 10.37 6.00 -5.95
N ILE A 130 9.52 5.34 -6.73
CA ILE A 130 8.37 4.58 -6.24
C ILE A 130 8.46 3.14 -6.72
N ASN A 131 7.77 2.23 -6.03
CA ASN A 131 7.67 0.85 -6.49
C ASN A 131 6.87 0.80 -7.80
N ALA A 132 7.23 -0.10 -8.71
CA ALA A 132 6.57 -0.22 -10.01
C ALA A 132 5.09 -0.59 -9.91
N ASP A 133 4.66 -1.27 -8.85
CA ASP A 133 3.26 -1.60 -8.56
C ASP A 133 2.41 -0.40 -8.10
N GLU A 134 3.07 0.68 -7.64
CA GLU A 134 2.45 1.98 -7.35
C GLU A 134 2.26 2.83 -8.60
N MET A 135 2.83 2.40 -9.74
CA MET A 135 2.56 2.98 -11.05
C MET A 135 1.36 2.32 -11.70
N ARG A 136 0.71 3.08 -12.58
CA ARG A 136 -0.33 2.54 -13.43
C ARG A 136 0.30 1.50 -14.35
N ASP A 137 -0.21 0.28 -14.32
CA ASP A 137 0.16 -0.76 -15.28
C ASP A 137 -0.17 -0.28 -16.71
N PRO A 138 0.84 -0.11 -17.60
CA PRO A 138 0.63 0.35 -18.97
C PRO A 138 -0.16 -0.65 -19.83
N LYS A 139 -0.20 -1.93 -19.45
CA LYS A 139 -0.96 -2.98 -20.15
C LYS A 139 -2.39 -3.07 -19.66
N ALA A 140 -2.71 -2.50 -18.50
CA ALA A 140 -4.05 -2.57 -17.94
C ALA A 140 -5.03 -1.70 -18.74
N VAL A 141 -6.07 -2.34 -19.25
CA VAL A 141 -7.19 -1.66 -19.92
C VAL A 141 -8.11 -1.07 -18.85
N ILE A 142 -7.88 0.20 -18.53
CA ILE A 142 -8.66 0.94 -17.52
C ILE A 142 -9.87 1.60 -18.19
N THR A 143 -11.07 1.24 -17.73
CA THR A 143 -12.30 1.91 -18.15
C THR A 143 -12.37 3.30 -17.52
N LYS A 144 -12.46 4.34 -18.35
CA LYS A 144 -12.67 5.72 -17.88
C LYS A 144 -14.03 5.83 -17.19
N ASP A 145 -14.14 6.67 -16.16
CA ASP A 145 -15.38 6.90 -15.42
C ASP A 145 -16.61 7.15 -16.30
N LYS A 146 -16.50 7.98 -17.35
CA LYS A 146 -17.62 8.25 -18.28
C LYS A 146 -18.09 7.04 -19.09
N ASN A 147 -17.25 6.01 -19.19
CA ASN A 147 -17.48 4.80 -19.98
C ASN A 147 -17.82 3.59 -19.09
N LEU A 148 -18.03 3.78 -17.78
CA LEU A 148 -18.46 2.70 -16.91
C LEU A 148 -19.89 2.28 -17.26
N SER A 149 -20.23 1.02 -16.95
CA SER A 149 -21.63 0.64 -16.86
C SER A 149 -22.18 1.05 -15.50
N TRP A 150 -23.51 1.13 -15.37
CA TRP A 150 -24.13 1.45 -14.10
C TRP A 150 -23.88 0.38 -13.03
N GLU A 151 -23.75 -0.88 -13.42
CA GLU A 151 -23.37 -1.97 -12.53
C GLU A 151 -21.97 -1.72 -11.98
N HIS A 152 -20.98 -1.47 -12.84
CA HIS A 152 -19.62 -1.16 -12.41
C HIS A 152 -19.56 0.11 -11.55
N PHE A 153 -20.35 1.14 -11.87
CA PHE A 153 -20.43 2.34 -11.05
C PHE A 153 -21.01 2.05 -9.65
N ASN A 154 -22.07 1.24 -9.58
CA ASN A 154 -22.70 0.84 -8.31
C ASN A 154 -21.81 -0.08 -7.48
N GLU A 155 -20.93 -0.88 -8.10
CA GLU A 155 -19.88 -1.63 -7.40
C GLU A 155 -18.80 -0.69 -6.85
N ALA A 156 -18.29 0.20 -7.70
CA ALA A 156 -17.10 0.99 -7.40
C ALA A 156 -17.32 2.04 -6.32
N THR A 157 -18.49 2.69 -6.31
CA THR A 157 -18.78 3.80 -5.39
C THR A 157 -18.70 3.40 -3.90
N PRO A 158 -19.39 2.35 -3.39
CA PRO A 158 -19.25 1.93 -2.00
C PRO A 158 -17.84 1.41 -1.66
N CYS A 159 -17.17 0.76 -2.62
CA CYS A 159 -15.79 0.31 -2.44
C CYS A 159 -14.83 1.51 -2.28
N MET A 160 -14.99 2.56 -3.09
CA MET A 160 -14.19 3.78 -2.97
C MET A 160 -14.48 4.52 -1.65
N ILE A 161 -15.74 4.64 -1.21
CA ILE A 161 -16.07 5.22 0.11
C ILE A 161 -15.39 4.45 1.24
N THR A 162 -15.41 3.12 1.18
CA THR A 162 -14.75 2.28 2.19
C THR A 162 -13.24 2.52 2.20
N ALA A 163 -12.61 2.62 1.02
CA ALA A 163 -11.19 2.91 0.90
C ALA A 163 -10.84 4.33 1.40
N MET A 164 -11.69 5.33 1.15
CA MET A 164 -11.52 6.69 1.69
C MET A 164 -11.54 6.68 3.23
N LYS A 165 -12.50 5.95 3.84
CA LYS A 165 -12.58 5.78 5.30
C LYS A 165 -11.34 5.11 5.88
N GLN A 166 -10.86 4.04 5.24
CA GLN A 166 -9.66 3.31 5.66
C GLN A 166 -8.37 4.13 5.54
N HIS A 167 -8.37 5.16 4.69
CA HIS A 167 -7.26 6.09 4.50
C HIS A 167 -7.54 7.47 5.11
N GLU A 168 -8.43 7.52 6.11
CA GLU A 168 -8.62 8.67 7.00
C GLU A 168 -8.93 9.97 6.23
N TRP A 169 -9.67 9.86 5.12
CA TRP A 169 -10.16 11.04 4.43
C TRP A 169 -11.03 11.88 5.36
N PRO A 170 -10.98 13.22 5.28
CA PRO A 170 -11.86 14.10 6.02
C PRO A 170 -13.35 13.71 5.85
N GLU A 171 -14.07 13.66 6.97
CA GLU A 171 -15.45 13.16 7.03
C GLU A 171 -16.41 13.99 6.16
N ASP A 172 -16.18 15.30 6.04
CA ASP A 172 -16.90 16.20 5.13
C ASP A 172 -16.73 15.78 3.66
N ARG A 173 -15.51 15.42 3.25
CA ARG A 173 -15.22 14.95 1.87
C ARG A 173 -15.83 13.59 1.59
N ILE A 174 -15.84 12.70 2.58
CA ILE A 174 -16.50 11.38 2.48
C ILE A 174 -18.01 11.59 2.29
N ASN A 175 -18.64 12.40 3.16
CA ASN A 175 -20.08 12.65 3.10
C ASN A 175 -20.50 13.37 1.81
N MET A 176 -19.68 14.29 1.30
CA MET A 176 -19.89 14.92 0.00
C MET A 176 -19.94 13.89 -1.14
N HIS A 177 -19.01 12.93 -1.19
CA HIS A 177 -19.02 11.87 -2.21
C HIS A 177 -20.22 10.93 -2.06
N ILE A 178 -20.59 10.58 -0.82
CA ILE A 178 -21.80 9.77 -0.54
C ILE A 178 -23.04 10.48 -1.08
N GLN A 179 -23.23 11.76 -0.76
CA GLN A 179 -24.38 12.55 -1.23
C GLN A 179 -24.39 12.64 -2.75
N PHE A 180 -23.25 12.97 -3.37
CA PHE A 180 -23.11 13.08 -4.81
C PHE A 180 -23.52 11.80 -5.55
N TRP A 181 -22.94 10.66 -5.16
CA TRP A 181 -23.22 9.39 -5.84
C TRP A 181 -24.63 8.88 -5.56
N THR A 182 -25.14 9.08 -4.34
CA THR A 182 -26.52 8.75 -4.00
C THR A 182 -27.49 9.57 -4.85
N ALA A 183 -27.24 10.87 -5.02
CA ALA A 183 -28.08 11.73 -5.85
C ALA A 183 -28.09 11.27 -7.31
N LEU A 184 -26.93 10.86 -7.87
CA LEU A 184 -26.84 10.32 -9.22
C LEU A 184 -27.60 8.99 -9.38
N GLN A 185 -27.46 8.08 -8.42
CA GLN A 185 -28.12 6.77 -8.42
C GLN A 185 -29.65 6.88 -8.32
N ASN A 186 -30.15 7.94 -7.69
CA ASN A 186 -31.59 8.21 -7.53
C ASN A 186 -32.12 9.25 -8.52
N HIS A 187 -31.28 9.73 -9.45
CA HIS A 187 -31.70 10.74 -10.41
C HIS A 187 -32.74 10.18 -11.38
N ARG A 188 -33.74 10.98 -11.77
CA ARG A 188 -34.81 10.54 -12.70
C ARG A 188 -34.29 9.95 -14.02
N TRP A 189 -33.14 10.43 -14.51
CA TRP A 189 -32.51 9.89 -15.73
C TRP A 189 -31.86 8.53 -15.54
N ARG A 190 -31.60 8.10 -14.32
CA ARG A 190 -31.13 6.73 -14.04
C ARG A 190 -32.20 5.69 -14.35
N HIS A 191 -33.46 6.05 -14.14
CA HIS A 191 -34.61 5.14 -14.22
C HIS A 191 -35.39 5.25 -15.53
N THR A 192 -34.91 6.07 -16.48
CA THR A 192 -35.51 6.17 -17.82
C THR A 192 -35.00 5.06 -18.74
N PHE A 193 -35.78 4.66 -19.74
CA PHE A 193 -35.35 3.72 -20.78
C PHE A 193 -34.32 4.32 -21.77
N ASN A 194 -34.14 5.64 -21.78
CA ASN A 194 -33.19 6.32 -22.65
C ASN A 194 -31.76 6.16 -22.12
N THR A 195 -30.95 5.35 -22.82
CA THR A 195 -29.56 5.04 -22.47
C THR A 195 -28.63 6.24 -22.60
N LEU A 196 -28.93 7.23 -23.45
CA LEU A 196 -28.14 8.47 -23.57
C LEU A 196 -28.24 9.31 -22.31
N LYS A 197 -29.46 9.43 -21.74
CA LYS A 197 -29.68 10.13 -20.47
C LYS A 197 -28.95 9.45 -19.32
N GLN A 198 -28.94 8.13 -19.30
CA GLN A 198 -28.18 7.35 -18.33
C GLN A 198 -26.67 7.56 -18.48
N ARG A 199 -26.13 7.59 -19.71
CA ARG A 199 -24.72 7.87 -20.00
C ARG A 199 -24.32 9.30 -19.65
N ALA A 200 -25.21 10.26 -19.86
CA ALA A 200 -24.99 11.67 -19.51
C ALA A 200 -24.70 11.86 -18.03
N LEU A 201 -25.37 11.10 -17.15
CA LEU A 201 -25.09 11.13 -15.71
C LEU A 201 -23.66 10.65 -15.38
N LEU A 202 -23.19 9.59 -16.04
CA LEU A 202 -21.83 9.07 -15.85
C LEU A 202 -20.77 10.03 -16.43
N LEU A 203 -21.08 10.68 -17.55
CA LEU A 203 -20.25 11.74 -18.11
C LEU A 203 -20.13 12.92 -17.13
N TYR A 204 -21.27 13.47 -16.69
CA TYR A 204 -21.32 14.54 -15.70
C TYR A 204 -20.53 14.17 -14.44
N GLN A 205 -20.77 12.98 -13.89
CA GLN A 205 -20.03 12.43 -12.76
C GLN A 205 -18.52 12.43 -12.98
N SER A 206 -18.07 11.97 -14.14
CA SER A 206 -16.64 11.90 -14.48
C SER A 206 -16.01 13.29 -14.56
N GLN A 207 -16.71 14.27 -15.13
CA GLN A 207 -16.24 15.64 -15.30
C GLN A 207 -16.15 16.33 -13.94
N GLN A 208 -17.22 16.30 -13.15
CA GLN A 208 -17.27 16.96 -11.85
C GLN A 208 -16.24 16.40 -10.87
N ARG A 209 -16.06 15.07 -10.81
CA ARG A 209 -15.02 14.50 -9.94
C ARG A 209 -13.61 14.88 -10.37
N ARG A 210 -13.31 14.84 -11.67
CA ARG A 210 -11.98 15.23 -12.17
C ARG A 210 -11.67 16.68 -11.84
N LEU A 211 -12.63 17.57 -12.10
CA LEU A 211 -12.50 18.99 -11.80
C LEU A 211 -12.36 19.23 -10.30
N TRP A 212 -13.18 18.57 -9.48
CA TRP A 212 -13.09 18.66 -8.03
C TRP A 212 -11.71 18.26 -7.51
N HIS A 213 -11.18 17.09 -7.90
CA HIS A 213 -9.83 16.68 -7.46
C HIS A 213 -8.73 17.66 -7.92
N PHE A 214 -8.92 18.34 -9.05
CA PHE A 214 -7.99 19.36 -9.52
C PHE A 214 -8.08 20.65 -8.69
N THR A 215 -9.25 20.99 -8.14
CA THR A 215 -9.48 22.25 -7.40
C THR A 215 -9.58 22.10 -5.88
N ALA A 216 -9.67 20.88 -5.34
CA ALA A 216 -9.99 20.57 -3.93
C ALA A 216 -8.97 21.04 -2.87
N GLY A 217 -7.87 21.68 -3.28
CA GLY A 217 -6.89 22.33 -2.40
C GLY A 217 -6.69 23.82 -2.69
N GLY A 218 -7.41 24.38 -3.67
CA GLY A 218 -7.29 25.76 -4.10
C GLY A 218 -8.49 26.64 -3.71
N PRO A 219 -8.41 27.95 -3.98
CA PRO A 219 -9.50 28.90 -3.68
C PRO A 219 -10.77 28.65 -4.51
N PHE A 220 -10.68 27.81 -5.55
CA PHE A 220 -11.76 27.45 -6.44
C PHE A 220 -12.33 26.05 -6.17
N GLY A 221 -12.08 25.46 -5.00
CA GLY A 221 -12.73 24.21 -4.61
C GLY A 221 -14.22 24.43 -4.32
N TRP A 222 -15.09 23.56 -4.86
CA TRP A 222 -16.52 23.54 -4.52
C TRP A 222 -16.96 22.17 -4.02
N SER A 223 -18.12 22.12 -3.36
CA SER A 223 -18.76 20.85 -3.03
C SER A 223 -19.45 20.28 -4.25
N ILE A 224 -19.23 19.00 -4.54
CA ILE A 224 -19.98 18.26 -5.58
C ILE A 224 -21.21 17.55 -5.03
N ALA A 225 -21.57 17.73 -3.75
CA ALA A 225 -22.68 17.00 -3.13
C ALA A 225 -24.03 17.23 -3.84
N GLU A 226 -24.27 18.45 -4.32
CA GLU A 226 -25.48 18.82 -5.03
C GLU A 226 -25.29 18.70 -6.55
N LEU A 227 -26.30 18.15 -7.23
CA LEU A 227 -26.26 18.00 -8.68
C LEU A 227 -26.62 19.31 -9.37
N ASN A 228 -25.74 19.78 -10.24
CA ASN A 228 -26.03 20.89 -11.13
C ASN A 228 -26.83 20.38 -12.34
N GLN A 229 -28.10 20.77 -12.43
CA GLN A 229 -28.99 20.31 -13.49
C GLN A 229 -28.60 20.85 -14.87
N ASP A 230 -28.09 22.08 -14.95
CA ASP A 230 -27.68 22.68 -16.22
C ASP A 230 -26.49 21.92 -16.80
N LEU A 231 -25.49 21.60 -15.97
CA LEU A 231 -24.34 20.78 -16.39
C LEU A 231 -24.72 19.33 -16.73
N ILE A 232 -25.77 18.78 -16.12
CA ILE A 232 -26.32 17.48 -16.52
C ILE A 232 -26.98 17.57 -17.90
N MET A 233 -27.67 18.66 -18.20
CA MET A 233 -28.25 18.91 -19.53
C MET A 233 -27.16 19.06 -20.59
N GLU A 234 -26.10 19.83 -20.30
CA GLU A 234 -24.93 19.98 -21.19
C GLU A 234 -24.26 18.63 -21.47
N ALA A 235 -24.02 17.81 -20.43
CA ALA A 235 -23.51 16.46 -20.60
C ALA A 235 -24.46 15.58 -21.45
N GLY A 236 -25.77 15.81 -21.37
CA GLY A 236 -26.77 15.16 -22.21
C GLY A 236 -26.64 15.54 -23.69
N GLU A 237 -26.44 16.82 -23.97
CA GLU A 237 -26.20 17.33 -25.32
C GLU A 237 -24.87 16.81 -25.89
N GLU A 238 -23.81 16.75 -25.07
CA GLU A 238 -22.52 16.17 -25.45
C GLU A 238 -22.67 14.71 -25.90
N ILE A 239 -23.30 13.86 -25.07
CA ILE A 239 -23.54 12.45 -25.41
C ILE A 239 -24.40 12.31 -26.66
N PHE A 240 -25.42 13.15 -26.83
CA PHE A 240 -26.27 13.11 -28.02
C PHE A 240 -25.48 13.46 -29.29
N ASN A 241 -24.64 14.50 -29.24
CA ASN A 241 -23.79 14.92 -30.35
C ASN A 241 -22.74 13.83 -30.68
N GLU A 242 -22.10 13.23 -29.67
CA GLU A 242 -21.16 12.11 -29.85
C GLU A 242 -21.81 10.94 -30.62
N ASP A 243 -23.00 10.50 -30.20
CA ASP A 243 -23.71 9.38 -30.83
C ASP A 243 -24.18 9.73 -32.26
N ARG A 244 -24.65 10.97 -32.48
CA ARG A 244 -25.02 11.45 -33.82
C ARG A 244 -23.83 11.41 -34.76
N ASP A 245 -22.68 11.91 -34.31
CA ASP A 245 -21.48 11.99 -35.14
C ASP A 245 -20.92 10.60 -35.45
N LEU A 246 -20.99 9.66 -34.51
CA LEU A 246 -20.66 8.25 -34.74
C LEU A 246 -21.59 7.59 -35.77
N ALA A 247 -22.90 7.84 -35.69
CA ALA A 247 -23.86 7.33 -36.66
C ALA A 247 -23.58 7.88 -38.07
N LEU A 248 -23.28 9.18 -38.19
CA LEU A 248 -22.91 9.81 -39.46
C LEU A 248 -21.60 9.24 -40.03
N ALA A 249 -20.62 8.97 -39.18
CA ALA A 249 -19.36 8.35 -39.59
C ALA A 249 -19.57 6.92 -40.12
N ALA A 250 -20.39 6.11 -39.44
CA ALA A 250 -20.73 4.75 -39.86
C ALA A 250 -21.45 4.74 -41.23
N LEU A 251 -22.41 5.66 -41.44
CA LEU A 251 -23.10 5.78 -42.72
C LEU A 251 -22.16 6.14 -43.87
N LYS A 252 -21.19 7.03 -43.63
CA LYS A 252 -20.19 7.40 -44.63
C LYS A 252 -19.30 6.22 -45.03
N GLN A 253 -18.89 5.39 -44.08
CA GLN A 253 -18.06 4.21 -44.35
C GLN A 253 -18.79 3.17 -45.22
N VAL A 254 -20.10 2.99 -45.01
CA VAL A 254 -20.92 2.06 -45.80
C VAL A 254 -21.09 2.52 -47.25
N HIS A 255 -21.12 3.83 -47.51
CA HIS A 255 -21.27 4.38 -48.87
C HIS A 255 -19.95 4.46 -49.66
N SER A 256 -18.82 4.19 -49.01
CA SER A 256 -17.48 4.18 -49.63
C SER A 256 -16.95 2.77 -49.92
N LEU A 257 -17.78 1.74 -49.77
CA LEU A 257 -17.56 0.35 -50.20
C LEU A 257 -18.42 0.05 -51.43
#